data_AF-A0A4S1M783-F1
#
_entry.id   AF-A0A4S1M783-F1
#
_cell.length_a   1.000
_cell.length_b   1.000
_cell.length_c   1.000
_cell.angle_alpha   90.00
_cell.angle_beta   90.00
_cell.angle_gamma   90.00
#
_symmetry.space_group_name_H-M   'P 1'
#
loop_
_entity.id
_entity.type
_entity.pdbx_description
1 polymer ?
#
loop_
_entity_poly.entity_id
_entity_poly.type
_entity_poly.pdbx_seq_one_letter_code
_entity_poly.pdbx_strand_id
1 'polypeptide(L)'
;KEDLKKIEENEAVAEAFGYYFDRHGEVIHKVHSVGIQLEDLDSIPNIIAVAGGSSNADAIEAYFKKPRNTVLITDEGAAKQLLREASS
;
A
#
# COMPACT_ATOMS: atom_id res chain seq x y z
N LYS A 1 12.06 -19.31 0.05
CA LYS A 1 13.25 -18.72 -0.61
C LYS A 1 12.92 -18.15 -1.99
N GLU A 2 12.04 -18.79 -2.75
CA GLU A 2 11.59 -18.27 -4.06
C GLU A 2 10.74 -16.99 -3.94
N ASP A 3 9.86 -16.90 -2.94
CA ASP A 3 8.95 -15.74 -2.79
C ASP A 3 9.68 -14.45 -2.41
N LEU A 4 10.65 -14.53 -1.48
CA LEU A 4 11.54 -13.40 -1.14
C LEU A 4 12.28 -12.87 -2.37
N LYS A 5 12.75 -13.78 -3.23
CA LYS A 5 13.45 -13.42 -4.47
C LYS A 5 12.51 -12.71 -5.46
N LYS A 6 11.27 -13.19 -5.60
CA LYS A 6 10.24 -12.53 -6.41
C LYS A 6 9.86 -11.15 -5.88
N ILE A 7 9.79 -10.97 -4.56
CA ILE A 7 9.49 -9.68 -3.91
C ILE A 7 10.64 -8.68 -4.16
N GLU A 8 11.88 -9.13 -4.00
CA GLU A 8 13.08 -8.32 -4.25
C GLU A 8 13.24 -7.97 -5.74
N GLU A 9 13.00 -8.93 -6.65
CA GLU A 9 13.16 -8.75 -8.10
C GLU A 9 12.07 -7.86 -8.74
N ASN A 10 10.90 -7.75 -8.11
CA ASN A 10 9.78 -6.93 -8.59
C ASN A 10 9.61 -5.61 -7.79
N GLU A 11 10.61 -5.23 -7.00
CA GLU A 11 10.67 -3.94 -6.28
C GLU A 11 9.42 -3.66 -5.43
N ALA A 12 8.97 -4.65 -4.65
CA ALA A 12 7.86 -4.44 -3.73
C ALA A 12 8.17 -3.30 -2.75
N VAL A 13 7.27 -2.32 -2.67
CA VAL A 13 7.39 -1.19 -1.73
C VAL A 13 6.35 -1.22 -0.62
N ALA A 14 5.28 -2.00 -0.78
CA ALA A 14 4.21 -2.10 0.22
C ALA A 14 3.69 -3.53 0.35
N GLU A 15 3.15 -3.83 1.53
CA GLU A 15 2.36 -5.04 1.81
C GLU A 15 1.06 -4.64 2.51
N ALA A 16 -0.06 -5.26 2.10
CA ALA A 16 -1.33 -5.19 2.80
C ALA A 16 -2.18 -6.43 2.53
N PHE A 17 -2.77 -7.02 3.58
CA PHE A 17 -3.67 -8.18 3.48
C PHE A 17 -3.05 -9.44 2.83
N GLY A 18 -1.72 -9.56 2.81
CA GLY A 18 -1.00 -10.61 2.08
C GLY A 18 -0.75 -10.30 0.61
N TYR A 19 -1.00 -9.06 0.17
CA TYR A 19 -0.70 -8.56 -1.16
C TYR A 19 0.51 -7.66 -1.12
N TYR A 20 1.44 -7.88 -2.05
CA TYR A 20 2.61 -7.04 -2.24
C TYR A 20 2.42 -6.15 -3.45
N PHE A 21 2.76 -4.88 -3.29
CA PHE A 21 2.57 -3.85 -4.30
C PHE A 21 3.90 -3.26 -4.74
N ASP A 22 4.01 -3.00 -6.03
CA ASP A 22 5.07 -2.14 -6.57
C ASP A 22 4.78 -0.65 -6.32
N ARG A 23 5.69 0.22 -6.74
CA ARG A 23 5.54 1.69 -6.62
C ARG A 23 4.36 2.25 -7.39
N HIS A 24 3.83 1.53 -8.39
CA HIS A 24 2.67 1.94 -9.16
C HIS A 24 1.35 1.50 -8.51
N GLY A 25 1.41 0.75 -7.40
CA GLY A 25 0.23 0.22 -6.73
C GLY A 25 -0.32 -1.05 -7.38
N GLU A 26 0.46 -1.69 -8.26
CA GLU A 26 0.09 -2.95 -8.88
C GLU A 26 0.48 -4.14 -8.02
N VAL A 27 -0.40 -5.14 -7.98
CA VAL A 27 -0.19 -6.36 -7.20
C VAL A 27 0.80 -7.25 -7.95
N ILE A 28 1.99 -7.40 -7.38
CA ILE A 28 3.07 -8.23 -7.95
C ILE A 28 3.15 -9.61 -7.30
N HIS A 29 2.59 -9.76 -6.09
CA HIS A 29 2.53 -11.04 -5.41
C HIS A 29 1.36 -11.10 -4.42
N LYS A 30 0.80 -12.30 -4.23
CA LYS A 30 -0.22 -12.59 -3.23
C LYS A 30 0.15 -13.88 -2.50
N VAL A 31 0.29 -13.80 -1.18
CA VAL A 31 0.35 -14.98 -0.31
C VAL A 31 -1.05 -15.33 0.18
N HIS A 32 -1.30 -16.61 0.38
CA HIS A 32 -2.59 -17.09 0.87
C HIS A 32 -2.74 -16.74 2.36
N SER A 33 -3.51 -15.70 2.65
CA SER A 33 -3.84 -15.25 4.00
C SER A 33 -5.28 -15.62 4.34
N VAL A 34 -5.54 -15.93 5.62
CA VAL A 34 -6.90 -16.15 6.13
C VAL A 34 -7.47 -14.80 6.58
N GLY A 35 -8.63 -14.41 6.05
CA GLY A 35 -9.31 -13.17 6.44
C GLY A 35 -9.67 -12.30 5.24
N ILE A 36 -9.72 -10.98 5.49
CA ILE A 36 -10.06 -9.94 4.50
C ILE A 36 -9.12 -10.04 3.31
N GLN A 37 -9.70 -10.14 2.12
CA GLN A 37 -9.00 -10.09 0.85
C GLN A 37 -9.02 -8.66 0.30
N LEU A 38 -8.11 -8.36 -0.62
CA LEU A 38 -8.03 -7.02 -1.22
C LEU A 38 -9.31 -6.67 -1.99
N GLU A 39 -9.94 -7.66 -2.61
CA GLU A 39 -11.18 -7.47 -3.38
C GLU A 39 -12.39 -7.19 -2.48
N ASP A 40 -12.35 -7.61 -1.21
CA ASP A 40 -13.42 -7.32 -0.25
C ASP A 40 -13.53 -5.81 0.01
N LEU A 41 -12.42 -5.08 -0.13
CA LEU A 41 -12.37 -3.62 0.07
C LEU A 41 -13.28 -2.86 -0.89
N ASP A 42 -13.51 -3.38 -2.11
CA ASP A 42 -14.35 -2.71 -3.11
C ASP A 42 -15.83 -2.68 -2.68
N SER A 43 -16.24 -3.58 -1.80
CA SER A 43 -17.60 -3.64 -1.24
C SER A 43 -17.76 -2.87 0.07
N ILE A 44 -16.65 -2.47 0.70
CA ILE A 44 -16.66 -1.80 2.00
C ILE A 44 -16.90 -0.31 1.79
N PRO A 45 -18.00 0.26 2.34
CA PRO A 45 -18.36 1.64 2.06
C PRO A 45 -17.41 2.65 2.71
N ASN A 46 -16.77 2.32 3.83
CA ASN A 46 -15.85 3.22 4.54
C ASN A 46 -14.62 2.46 5.01
N ILE A 47 -13.45 2.84 4.50
CA ILE A 47 -12.17 2.25 4.89
C ILE A 47 -11.37 3.30 5.66
N ILE A 48 -10.76 2.91 6.78
CA ILE A 48 -9.85 3.76 7.54
C ILE A 48 -8.46 3.13 7.49
N ALA A 49 -7.53 3.79 6.80
CA ALA A 49 -6.13 3.41 6.78
C ALA A 49 -5.35 4.22 7.82
N VAL A 50 -4.50 3.57 8.59
CA VAL A 50 -3.64 4.21 9.59
C VAL A 50 -2.20 3.89 9.27
N ALA A 51 -1.42 4.88 8.88
CA ALA A 51 0.00 4.73 8.54
C ALA A 51 0.74 6.06 8.73
N GLY A 52 2.00 6.03 9.15
CA GLY A 52 2.80 7.21 9.42
C GLY A 52 4.29 6.96 9.22
N GLY A 53 5.10 8.00 9.38
CA GLY A 53 6.53 8.01 9.13
C GLY A 53 6.89 8.30 7.68
N SER A 54 7.87 9.18 7.47
CA SER A 54 8.36 9.53 6.13
C SER A 54 8.90 8.32 5.36
N SER A 55 9.42 7.30 6.05
CA SER A 55 9.90 6.07 5.44
C SER A 55 8.81 5.20 4.81
N ASN A 56 7.54 5.47 5.14
CA ASN A 56 6.39 4.71 4.66
C ASN A 56 5.61 5.47 3.58
N ALA A 57 6.07 6.64 3.13
CA ALA A 57 5.36 7.46 2.16
C ALA A 57 5.11 6.73 0.83
N ASP A 58 6.15 6.12 0.24
CA ASP A 58 6.03 5.29 -0.96
C ASP A 58 4.97 4.19 -0.81
N ALA A 59 4.93 3.54 0.35
CA ALA A 59 4.00 2.45 0.61
C ALA A 59 2.54 2.95 0.73
N ILE A 60 2.37 4.09 1.41
CA ILE A 60 1.07 4.77 1.51
C ILE A 60 0.62 5.20 0.12
N GLU A 61 1.48 5.86 -0.66
CA GLU A 61 1.14 6.31 -2.01
C GLU A 61 0.72 5.13 -2.91
N ALA A 62 1.50 4.05 -2.93
CA ALA A 62 1.19 2.85 -3.71
C ALA A 62 -0.19 2.26 -3.37
N TYR A 63 -0.55 2.20 -2.09
CA TYR A 63 -1.88 1.74 -1.67
C TYR A 63 -3.02 2.64 -2.18
N PHE A 64 -2.82 3.97 -2.13
CA PHE A 64 -3.82 4.96 -2.52
C PHE A 64 -3.91 5.22 -4.03
N LYS A 65 -3.03 4.64 -4.87
CA LYS A 65 -3.12 4.73 -6.34
C LYS A 65 -4.38 4.11 -6.92
N LYS A 66 -4.98 3.13 -6.24
CA LYS A 66 -6.29 2.57 -6.64
C LYS A 66 -7.42 3.33 -5.95
N PRO A 67 -8.41 3.86 -6.71
CA PRO A 67 -9.48 4.68 -6.14
C PRO A 67 -10.39 3.83 -5.25
N ARG A 68 -10.41 4.15 -3.96
CA ARG A 68 -11.29 3.53 -2.96
C ARG A 68 -11.80 4.60 -2.00
N ASN A 69 -12.95 4.37 -1.35
CA ASN A 69 -13.46 5.29 -0.34
C ASN A 69 -12.70 5.12 1.00
N THR A 70 -11.43 5.54 0.99
CA THR A 70 -10.51 5.37 2.12
C THR A 70 -10.15 6.71 2.73
N VAL A 71 -10.30 6.81 4.05
CA VAL A 71 -9.78 7.89 4.89
C VAL A 71 -8.39 7.50 5.41
N LEU A 72 -7.39 8.35 5.17
CA LEU A 72 -6.05 8.19 5.74
C LEU A 72 -5.93 8.96 7.06
N ILE A 73 -5.52 8.25 8.11
CA ILE A 73 -4.99 8.83 9.35
C ILE A 73 -3.47 8.69 9.31
N THR A 74 -2.76 9.81 9.38
CA THR A 74 -1.29 9.84 9.24
C THR A 74 -0.63 10.90 10.12
N ASP A 75 0.70 10.90 10.17
CA ASP A 75 1.50 11.91 10.86
C ASP A 75 2.08 12.96 9.90
N GLU A 76 2.67 14.02 10.47
CA GLU A 76 3.25 15.13 9.71
C GLU A 76 4.43 14.69 8.82
N GLY A 77 5.21 13.70 9.26
CA GLY A 77 6.40 13.23 8.53
C GLY A 77 6.02 12.53 7.23
N ALA A 78 5.05 11.62 7.30
CA ALA A 78 4.46 10.97 6.12
C ALA A 78 3.73 11.99 5.24
N ALA A 79 2.89 12.85 5.81
CA ALA A 79 2.15 13.86 5.04
C ALA A 79 3.07 14.79 4.23
N LYS A 80 4.14 15.29 4.85
CA LYS A 80 5.13 16.14 4.16
C LYS A 80 5.84 15.42 3.04
N GLN A 81 6.17 14.14 3.23
CA GLN A 81 6.86 13.36 2.22
C GLN A 81 5.95 13.07 1.03
N LEU A 82 4.70 12.64 1.28
CA LEU A 82 3.69 12.41 0.23
C LEU A 82 3.46 13.66 -0.63
N LEU A 83 3.41 14.85 -0.02
CA LEU A 83 3.24 16.11 -0.78
C LEU A 83 4.45 16.46 -1.66
N ARG A 84 5.66 16.06 -1.26
CA ARG A 84 6.88 16.27 -2.06
C ARG A 84 6.89 15.36 -3.29
N GLU A 85 6.54 14.10 -3.10
CA GLU A 85 6.46 13.10 -4.17
C GLU A 85 5.39 13.48 -5.21
N ALA A 86 4.21 13.93 -4.76
CA ALA A 86 3.14 14.38 -5.65
C ALA A 86 3.48 15.63 -6.48
N SER A 87 4.52 16.39 -6.10
CA SER A 87 4.97 17.60 -6.80
C SER A 87 6.12 17.34 -7.78
N SER A 88 6.58 16.08 -7.88
CA SER A 88 7.73 15.65 -8.69
C SER A 88 7.27 14.95 -9.97
#